data_AF-A0A859FGE8-F1
#
_entry.id   AF-A0A859FGE8-F1
#
_cell.length_a   1.000
_cell.length_b   1.000
_cell.length_c   1.000
_cell.angle_alpha   90.00
_cell.angle_beta   90.00
_cell.angle_gamma   90.00
#
_symmetry.space_group_name_H-M   'P 1'
#
loop_
_entity.id
_entity.type
_entity.pdbx_description
1 polymer ?
#
loop_
_entity_poly.entity_id
_entity_poly.type
_entity_poly.pdbx_seq_one_letter_code
_entity_poly.pdbx_strand_id
1 'polypeptide(L)'
;MKPIVVDQGKLFTEVKLKVNGESVLLSRVVIDTAAPITTFNKAKITQAKVDAISVGPLKMIDFEGTLEDSEFDGVLGLDFLKKTGAKINLDSMTISSSRT
;
A
#
# COMPACT_ATOMS: atom_id res chain seq x y z
N MET A 1 -9.28 9.11 6.93
CA MET A 1 -8.91 9.28 5.51
C MET A 1 -7.42 9.60 5.45
N LYS A 2 -6.69 9.10 4.45
CA LYS A 2 -5.25 9.35 4.30
C LYS A 2 -5.02 10.05 2.95
N PRO A 3 -4.18 11.09 2.90
CA PRO A 3 -3.92 11.81 1.67
C PRO A 3 -3.26 10.93 0.61
N ILE A 4 -3.63 11.16 -0.64
CA ILE A 4 -2.98 10.68 -1.85
C ILE A 4 -2.26 11.87 -2.47
N VAL A 5 -1.04 11.67 -2.96
CA VAL A 5 -0.26 12.70 -3.66
C VAL A 5 -0.13 12.30 -5.14
N VAL A 6 -0.32 13.25 -6.05
CA VAL A 6 0.03 13.05 -7.47
C VAL A 6 1.46 13.51 -7.68
N ASP A 7 2.30 12.63 -8.22
CA ASP A 7 3.67 12.97 -8.63
C ASP A 7 4.00 12.17 -9.90
N GLN A 8 4.56 12.83 -10.92
CA GLN A 8 4.92 12.21 -12.22
C GLN A 8 3.81 11.32 -12.83
N GLY A 9 2.54 11.77 -12.73
CA GLY A 9 1.38 11.05 -13.26
C GLY A 9 0.96 9.79 -12.48
N LYS A 10 1.53 9.55 -11.30
CA LYS A 10 1.20 8.41 -10.42
C LYS A 10 0.55 8.89 -9.12
N LEU A 11 -0.31 8.04 -8.56
CA LEU A 11 -0.95 8.25 -7.26
C LEU A 11 -0.11 7.59 -6.17
N PHE A 12 0.40 8.38 -5.24
CA PHE A 12 1.20 7.91 -4.11
C PHE A 12 0.44 7.98 -2.80
N THR A 13 0.71 7.03 -1.92
CA THR A 13 0.26 7.03 -0.53
C THR A 13 1.34 6.46 0.37
N GLU A 14 1.18 6.66 1.67
CA GLU A 14 2.06 6.02 2.65
C GLU A 14 1.44 4.72 3.17
N VAL A 15 2.27 3.71 3.29
CA VAL A 15 1.92 2.40 3.83
C VAL A 15 2.69 2.16 5.11
N LYS A 16 1.97 1.77 6.17
CA LYS A 16 2.59 1.27 7.40
C LYS A 16 2.53 -0.24 7.41
N LEU A 17 3.69 -0.86 7.49
CA LEU A 17 3.85 -2.30 7.63
C LEU A 17 4.21 -2.63 9.08
N LYS A 18 3.79 -3.80 9.54
CA LYS A 18 4.30 -4.45 10.74
C LYS A 18 5.01 -5.72 10.32
N VAL A 19 6.30 -5.84 10.62
CA VAL A 19 7.14 -6.97 10.21
C VAL A 19 7.91 -7.45 11.44
N ASN A 20 7.69 -8.71 11.84
CA ASN A 20 8.27 -9.29 13.05
C ASN A 20 8.06 -8.44 14.30
N GLY A 21 6.88 -7.84 14.44
CA GLY A 21 6.57 -6.96 15.56
C GLY A 21 6.94 -5.49 15.36
N GLU A 22 7.86 -5.17 14.46
CA GLU A 22 8.38 -3.81 14.22
C GLU A 22 7.57 -3.06 13.17
N SER A 23 7.45 -1.73 13.34
CA SER A 23 6.72 -0.89 12.39
C SER A 23 7.65 -0.26 11.36
N VAL A 24 7.36 -0.46 10.08
CA VAL A 24 8.08 0.15 8.96
C VAL A 24 7.14 1.08 8.20
N LEU A 25 7.60 2.30 7.91
CA LEU A 25 6.87 3.27 7.09
C LEU A 25 7.45 3.31 5.68
N LEU A 26 6.61 3.03 4.69
CA LEU A 26 6.88 3.25 3.28
C LEU A 26 6.16 4.54 2.87
N SER A 27 6.91 5.56 2.48
CA SER A 27 6.35 6.90 2.25
C SER A 27 5.91 7.11 0.81
N ARG A 28 6.49 6.37 -0.15
CA ARG A 28 6.18 6.48 -1.58
C ARG A 28 5.72 5.15 -2.15
N VAL A 29 4.47 4.80 -1.93
CA VAL A 29 3.86 3.59 -2.51
C VAL A 29 2.83 3.98 -3.55
N VAL A 30 2.96 3.43 -4.77
CA VAL A 30 2.02 3.70 -5.86
C VAL A 30 0.71 2.94 -5.62
N ILE A 31 -0.42 3.60 -5.83
CA ILE A 31 -1.73 2.93 -5.92
C ILE A 31 -1.94 2.52 -7.38
N ASP A 32 -1.91 1.22 -7.66
CA ASP A 32 -2.00 0.70 -9.03
C ASP A 32 -3.16 -0.29 -9.16
N THR A 33 -4.22 0.13 -9.85
CA THR A 33 -5.40 -0.69 -10.11
C THR A 33 -5.21 -1.69 -11.26
N ALA A 34 -4.09 -1.63 -11.98
CA ALA A 34 -3.71 -2.60 -13.02
C ALA A 34 -2.76 -3.69 -12.48
N ALA A 35 -2.06 -3.43 -11.37
CA ALA A 35 -1.22 -4.41 -10.71
C ALA A 35 -2.07 -5.47 -9.98
N PRO A 36 -1.94 -6.78 -10.30
CA PRO A 36 -2.73 -7.82 -9.64
C PRO A 36 -2.29 -8.06 -8.19
N ILE A 37 -1.01 -7.87 -7.89
CA ILE A 37 -0.36 -8.21 -6.62
C ILE A 37 0.34 -6.96 -6.06
N THR A 38 0.39 -6.85 -4.73
CA THR A 38 1.14 -5.81 -4.02
C THR A 38 2.61 -6.17 -3.96
N THR A 39 3.47 -5.23 -4.35
CA THR A 39 4.92 -5.39 -4.38
C THR A 39 5.57 -4.42 -3.41
N PHE A 40 6.57 -4.85 -2.66
CA PHE A 40 7.39 -3.99 -1.82
C PHE A 40 8.81 -3.91 -2.37
N ASN A 41 9.44 -2.75 -2.18
CA ASN A 41 10.82 -2.59 -2.59
C ASN A 41 11.75 -3.38 -1.66
N LYS A 42 12.55 -4.27 -2.24
CA LYS A 42 13.50 -5.11 -1.49
C LYS A 42 14.58 -4.31 -0.76
N ALA A 43 14.82 -3.06 -1.16
CA ALA A 43 15.72 -2.14 -0.45
C ALA A 43 15.11 -1.54 0.83
N LYS A 44 13.80 -1.67 1.03
CA LYS A 44 13.05 -1.09 2.15
C LYS A 44 12.60 -2.13 3.16
N ILE A 45 12.29 -3.34 2.71
CA ILE A 45 11.95 -4.46 3.59
C ILE A 45 12.62 -5.74 3.09
N THR A 46 12.92 -6.64 4.02
CA THR A 46 13.65 -7.89 3.74
C THR A 46 12.73 -9.10 3.60
N GLN A 47 11.42 -8.95 3.82
CA GLN A 47 10.44 -10.04 3.86
C GLN A 47 9.16 -9.63 3.15
N ALA A 48 8.63 -10.51 2.32
CA ALA A 48 7.40 -10.26 1.56
C ALA A 48 6.13 -10.47 2.40
N LYS A 49 6.23 -11.35 3.41
CA LYS A 49 5.18 -11.63 4.39
C LYS A 49 5.28 -10.66 5.56
N VAL A 50 4.18 -10.01 5.89
CA VAL A 50 4.10 -8.98 6.93
C VAL A 50 2.95 -9.30 7.90
N ASP A 51 3.16 -9.02 9.19
CA ASP A 51 2.17 -9.22 10.25
C ASP A 51 0.91 -8.37 10.01
N ALA A 52 1.13 -7.14 9.52
CA ALA A 52 0.04 -6.25 9.15
C ALA A 52 0.49 -5.24 8.10
N ILE A 53 -0.47 -4.80 7.29
CA ILE A 53 -0.32 -3.69 6.34
C ILE A 53 -1.48 -2.72 6.57
N SER A 54 -1.18 -1.42 6.53
CA SER A 54 -2.21 -0.38 6.67
C SER A 54 -1.96 0.82 5.77
N VAL A 55 -3.05 1.31 5.18
CA VAL A 55 -3.10 2.44 4.25
C VAL A 55 -4.26 3.32 4.65
N GLY A 56 -3.98 4.33 5.47
CA GLY A 56 -5.03 5.12 6.09
C GLY A 56 -5.97 4.25 6.94
N PRO A 57 -7.29 4.24 6.67
CA PRO A 57 -8.24 3.39 7.40
C PRO A 57 -8.24 1.92 6.91
N LEU A 58 -7.56 1.61 5.80
CA LEU A 58 -7.47 0.25 5.28
C LEU A 58 -6.44 -0.54 6.08
N LYS A 59 -6.79 -1.74 6.52
CA LYS A 59 -5.88 -2.61 7.25
C LYS A 59 -6.12 -4.08 6.90
N MET A 60 -5.02 -4.82 6.77
CA MET A 60 -5.01 -6.29 6.71
C MET A 60 -4.01 -6.81 7.74
N ILE A 61 -4.31 -7.99 8.27
CA ILE A 61 -3.42 -8.77 9.13
C ILE A 61 -2.96 -9.98 8.30
N ASP A 62 -1.74 -10.44 8.51
CA ASP A 62 -1.14 -11.58 7.82
C ASP A 62 -1.23 -11.43 6.29
N PHE A 63 -0.48 -10.46 5.77
CA PHE A 63 -0.48 -10.12 4.34
C PHE A 63 0.82 -10.55 3.69
N GLU A 64 0.73 -11.05 2.47
CA GLU A 64 1.88 -11.48 1.67
C GLU A 64 1.85 -10.74 0.34
N GLY A 65 2.92 -10.00 0.06
CA GLY A 65 3.18 -9.39 -1.24
C GLY A 65 4.36 -10.07 -1.95
N THR A 66 4.97 -9.37 -2.90
CA THR A 66 6.24 -9.75 -3.53
C THR A 66 7.33 -8.73 -3.22
N LEU A 67 8.60 -9.12 -3.40
CA LEU A 67 9.76 -8.22 -3.28
C LEU A 67 10.39 -8.01 -4.65
N GLU A 68 10.52 -6.76 -5.06
CA GLU A 68 11.15 -6.39 -6.34
C GLU A 68 12.04 -5.16 -6.17
N ASP A 69 12.94 -4.94 -7.13
CA ASP A 69 13.62 -3.65 -7.25
C ASP A 69 12.67 -2.63 -7.87
N SER A 70 12.59 -1.45 -7.26
CA SER A 70 11.73 -0.37 -7.75
C SER A 70 12.34 1.00 -7.43
N GLU A 71 11.95 1.99 -8.22
CA GLU A 71 12.21 3.41 -7.93
C GLU A 71 11.35 3.96 -6.78
N PHE A 72 10.29 3.24 -6.40
CA PHE A 72 9.39 3.61 -5.31
C PHE A 72 9.52 2.64 -4.14
N ASP A 73 8.91 2.95 -3.00
CA ASP A 73 8.93 2.07 -1.83
C ASP A 73 8.05 0.82 -2.03
N GLY A 74 7.13 0.85 -2.99
CA GLY A 74 6.31 -0.28 -3.41
C GLY A 74 5.14 0.09 -4.33
N VAL A 75 4.31 -0.91 -4.62
CA VAL A 75 3.07 -0.82 -5.39
C VAL A 75 1.96 -1.53 -4.62
N LEU A 76 0.83 -0.85 -4.40
CA LEU A 76 -0.41 -1.43 -3.87
C LEU A 76 -1.25 -1.97 -5.01
N GLY A 77 -1.36 -3.29 -5.09
CA GLY A 77 -2.12 -3.99 -6.12
C GLY A 77 -3.56 -4.32 -5.73
N LEU A 78 -4.26 -4.95 -6.67
CA LEU A 78 -5.67 -5.33 -6.53
C LEU A 78 -5.93 -6.35 -5.41
N ASP A 79 -4.96 -7.20 -5.08
CA ASP A 79 -5.02 -8.13 -3.96
C ASP A 79 -5.32 -7.44 -2.62
N PHE A 80 -4.64 -6.32 -2.31
CA PHE A 80 -4.89 -5.52 -1.14
C PHE A 80 -6.13 -4.63 -1.33
N LEU A 81 -6.23 -3.93 -2.46
CA LEU A 81 -7.30 -2.96 -2.71
C LEU A 81 -8.69 -3.60 -2.67
N LYS A 82 -8.86 -4.78 -3.30
CA LYS A 82 -10.15 -5.49 -3.32
C LYS A 82 -10.48 -6.11 -1.97
N LYS A 83 -9.51 -6.70 -1.27
CA LYS A 83 -9.74 -7.31 0.06
C LYS A 83 -10.19 -6.26 1.08
N THR A 84 -9.61 -5.07 1.03
CA THR A 84 -9.94 -3.97 1.96
C THR A 84 -11.14 -3.11 1.53
N GLY A 85 -11.66 -3.34 0.31
CA GLY A 85 -12.75 -2.54 -0.24
C GLY A 85 -12.34 -1.08 -0.47
N ALA A 86 -11.13 -0.85 -0.98
CA ALA A 86 -10.57 0.48 -1.16
C ALA A 86 -11.45 1.34 -2.09
N LYS A 87 -11.70 2.59 -1.66
CA LYS A 87 -12.27 3.66 -2.47
C LYS A 87 -11.22 4.74 -2.66
N ILE A 88 -10.96 5.10 -3.91
CA ILE A 88 -10.06 6.19 -4.29
C ILE A 88 -10.93 7.37 -4.70
N ASN A 89 -10.81 8.48 -3.98
CA ASN A 89 -11.45 9.73 -4.34
C ASN A 89 -10.39 10.68 -4.89
N LEU A 90 -10.52 11.03 -6.18
CA LEU A 90 -9.58 11.91 -6.89
C LEU A 90 -9.90 13.40 -6.73
N ASP A 91 -11.10 13.74 -6.27
CA ASP A 91 -11.47 15.13 -5.95
C ASP A 91 -10.87 15.52 -4.59
N SER A 92 -11.14 14.71 -3.57
CA SER A 92 -10.58 14.95 -2.23
C SER A 92 -9.14 14.43 -2.06
N MET A 93 -8.60 13.72 -3.05
CA MET A 93 -7.29 13.08 -3.01
C MET A 93 -7.10 12.19 -1.78
N THR A 94 -8.03 11.26 -1.55
CA THR A 94 -8.02 10.38 -0.38
C THR A 94 -8.33 8.93 -0.71
N ILE A 95 -7.80 8.03 0.13
CA ILE A 95 -8.19 6.61 0.17
C ILE A 95 -9.00 6.29 1.45
N SER A 96 -10.06 5.51 1.30
CA SER A 96 -10.94 5.07 2.39
C SER A 96 -11.44 3.63 2.20
N SER A 97 -12.02 3.02 3.25
CA SER A 97 -12.70 1.73 3.13
C SER A 97 -14.16 1.88 2.71
N SER A 98 -14.67 0.92 1.96
CA SER A 98 -16.10 0.73 1.69
C SER A 98 -16.80 -0.10 2.76
N ARG A 99 -16.05 -0.81 3.60
CA ARG A 99 -16.57 -1.67 4.67
C ARG A 99 -16.62 -0.86 5.95
N THR A 100 -17.83 -0.45 6.33
CA THR A 100 -18.16 0.10 7.66
C THR A 100 -18.23 -1.02 8.69
#